data_AF-A0A351XK52-F1
#
_entry.id   AF-A0A351XK52-F1
#
_cell.length_a   1.000
_cell.length_b   1.000
_cell.length_c   1.000
_cell.angle_alpha   90.00
_cell.angle_beta   90.00
_cell.angle_gamma   90.00
#
_symmetry.space_group_name_H-M   'P 1'
#
loop_
_entity.id
_entity.type
_entity.pdbx_description
1 polymer ?
#
loop_
_entity_poly.entity_id
_entity_poly.type
_entity_poly.pdbx_seq_one_letter_code
_entity_poly.pdbx_strand_id
1 'polypeptide(L)' 'MDLLLEHQIDLVVDTPTYGDKMKDGFIIRRTAIETGVTCLTSLDTAAALLTSLESSETGHLSVVDITSINTVKPDTIGI' A
#
# COMPACT_ATOMS: atom_id res chain seq x y z
N MET A 1 1.41 21.23 -5.00
CA MET A 1 0.91 20.25 -5.98
C MET A 1 1.91 20.04 -7.10
N ASP A 2 2.63 21.07 -7.50
CA ASP A 2 3.63 21.03 -8.57
C ASP A 2 4.65 19.90 -8.41
N LEU A 3 5.11 19.60 -7.20
CA LEU A 3 6.03 18.48 -6.95
C LEU A 3 5.47 17.10 -7.35
N LEU A 4 4.15 16.86 -7.22
CA LEU A 4 3.52 15.63 -7.69
C LEU A 4 3.39 15.61 -9.22
N LEU A 5 3.10 16.77 -9.83
CA LEU A 5 2.98 16.91 -11.28
C LEU A 5 4.34 16.76 -11.99
N GLU A 6 5.36 17.34 -11.39
CA GLU A 6 6.76 17.29 -11.85
C GLU A 6 7.45 15.96 -11.47
N HIS A 7 6.73 15.01 -10.88
CA HIS A 7 7.25 13.70 -10.45
C HIS A 7 8.50 13.80 -9.57
N GLN A 8 8.51 14.79 -8.68
CA GLN A 8 9.53 14.93 -7.63
C GLN A 8 9.15 14.14 -6.36
N ILE A 9 7.92 13.61 -6.30
CA ILE A 9 7.40 12.80 -5.20
C ILE A 9 6.87 11.48 -5.78
N ASP A 10 7.43 10.37 -5.32
CA ASP A 10 7.06 9.01 -5.78
C ASP A 10 6.13 8.27 -4.79
N LEU A 11 5.97 8.80 -3.59
CA LEU A 11 5.13 8.22 -2.53
C LEU A 11 4.48 9.31 -1.67
N VAL A 12 3.19 9.17 -1.42
CA VAL A 12 2.44 9.97 -0.45
C VAL A 12 1.97 9.06 0.69
N VAL A 13 2.22 9.50 1.93
CA VAL A 13 1.64 8.89 3.14
C VAL A 13 0.74 9.94 3.80
N ASP A 14 -0.57 9.74 3.72
CA ASP A 14 -1.59 10.61 4.31
C ASP A 14 -2.23 9.90 5.50
N THR A 15 -2.12 10.43 6.72
CA THR A 15 -2.81 9.87 7.89
C THR A 15 -4.07 10.69 8.16
N PRO A 16 -5.23 10.38 7.55
CA PRO A 16 -6.39 11.24 7.62
C PRO A 16 -6.88 11.38 9.06
N THR A 17 -7.07 12.62 9.50
CA THR A 17 -7.67 12.95 10.79
C THR A 17 -8.96 13.74 10.59
N TYR A 18 -9.86 13.68 11.58
CA TYR A 18 -11.07 14.50 11.56
C TYR A 18 -10.74 15.98 11.80
N GLY A 19 -11.31 16.87 11.00
CA GLY A 19 -11.17 18.32 11.14
C GLY A 19 -10.88 19.04 9.82
N ASP A 20 -10.39 20.27 9.92
CA ASP A 20 -10.25 21.20 8.79
C ASP A 20 -9.26 20.74 7.71
N LYS A 21 -8.33 19.84 8.05
CA LYS A 21 -7.34 19.29 7.11
C LYS A 21 -7.91 18.23 6.15
N MET A 22 -9.16 17.81 6.34
CA MET A 22 -9.78 16.77 5.52
C MET A 22 -9.91 17.19 4.05
N LYS A 23 -10.15 18.48 3.78
CA LYS A 23 -10.22 19.02 2.42
C LYS A 23 -8.86 18.95 1.73
N ASP A 24 -7.81 19.44 2.39
CA ASP A 24 -6.46 19.43 1.83
C ASP A 24 -5.97 18.00 1.60
N GLY A 25 -6.16 17.12 2.59
CA GLY A 25 -5.81 15.71 2.46
C GLY A 25 -6.59 15.01 1.33
N PHE A 26 -7.85 15.38 1.09
CA PHE A 26 -8.59 14.89 -0.08
C PHE A 26 -7.99 15.35 -1.41
N ILE A 27 -7.63 16.63 -1.54
CA ILE A 27 -7.03 17.15 -2.77
C ILE A 27 -5.68 16.47 -3.01
N ILE A 28 -4.83 16.35 -1.98
CA ILE A 28 -3.52 15.68 -2.08
C ILE A 28 -3.68 14.24 -2.55
N ARG A 29 -4.54 13.45 -1.91
CA ARG A 29 -4.81 12.06 -2.29
C ARG A 29 -5.30 11.96 -3.73
N ARG A 30 -6.24 12.83 -4.12
CA ARG A 30 -6.78 12.87 -5.48
C ARG A 30 -5.66 13.14 -6.49
N THR A 31 -4.87 14.19 -6.28
CA THR A 31 -3.77 14.54 -7.19
C THR A 31 -2.75 13.43 -7.29
N ALA A 32 -2.35 12.80 -6.17
CA ALA A 32 -1.41 11.68 -6.19
C ALA A 32 -1.91 10.52 -7.08
N ILE A 33 -3.17 10.11 -6.94
CA ILE A 33 -3.76 9.05 -7.77
C ILE A 33 -3.87 9.48 -9.25
N GLU A 34 -4.29 10.71 -9.52
CA GLU A 34 -4.40 11.24 -10.88
C GLU A 34 -3.03 11.35 -11.59
N THR A 35 -1.95 11.53 -10.84
CA THR A 35 -0.57 11.55 -11.38
C THR A 35 0.13 10.19 -11.34
N GLY A 36 -0.53 9.12 -10.89
CA GLY A 36 0.05 7.78 -10.80
C GLY A 36 1.04 7.57 -9.64
N VAL A 37 1.07 8.49 -8.68
CA VAL A 37 1.89 8.41 -7.47
C VAL A 37 1.18 7.55 -6.43
N THR A 38 1.92 6.61 -5.82
CA THR A 38 1.34 5.72 -4.80
C THR A 38 0.95 6.52 -3.57
N CYS A 39 -0.28 6.31 -3.08
CA CYS A 39 -0.80 6.99 -1.89
C CYS A 39 -1.23 5.97 -0.83
N LEU A 40 -0.63 6.03 0.35
CA LEU A 40 -0.97 5.20 1.50
C LEU A 40 -1.76 6.01 2.52
N THR A 41 -2.87 5.45 3.02
CA THR A 41 -3.68 6.07 4.07
C THR A 41 -3.70 5.32 5.41
N SER A 42 -2.95 4.23 5.48
CA SER A 42 -2.81 3.40 6.67
C SER A 42 -1.34 3.29 7.05
N LEU A 43 -1.04 3.55 8.32
CA LEU A 43 0.30 3.34 8.87
C LEU A 43 0.67 1.86 8.89
N ASP A 44 -0.29 0.96 9.07
CA ASP A 44 -0.04 -0.48 9.03
C ASP A 44 0.46 -0.92 7.65
N THR A 45 -0.15 -0.38 6.59
CA THR A 45 0.30 -0.65 5.21
C THR A 45 1.67 -0.02 4.94
N ALA A 46 1.92 1.19 5.45
CA ALA A 46 3.24 1.82 5.33
C ALA A 46 4.33 1.02 6.06
N ALA A 47 4.03 0.48 7.24
CA ALA A 47 4.94 -0.40 7.98
C ALA A 47 5.18 -1.72 7.22
N ALA A 48 4.14 -2.35 6.68
CA ALA A 48 4.29 -3.56 5.86
C ALA A 48 5.15 -3.31 4.61
N LEU A 49 4.99 -2.15 3.95
CA LEU A 49 5.84 -1.73 2.84
C LEU A 49 7.29 -1.57 3.29
N LEU A 50 7.54 -0.87 4.40
CA LEU A 50 8.88 -0.70 4.96
C LEU A 50 9.55 -2.05 5.25
N THR A 51 8.86 -2.93 5.98
CA THR A 51 9.37 -4.28 6.28
C THR A 51 9.67 -5.07 5.01
N SER A 52 8.84 -4.94 3.97
CA SER A 52 9.05 -5.62 2.68
C SER A 52 10.27 -5.08 1.94
N LEU A 53 10.54 -3.77 2.03
CA LEU A 53 11.73 -3.15 1.45
C LEU A 53 13.00 -3.58 2.19
N GLU A 54 12.96 -3.62 3.54
CA GLU A 54 14.09 -4.07 4.37
C GLU A 54 14.39 -5.57 4.20
N SER A 55 13.35 -6.39 4.03
CA SER A 55 13.44 -7.86 3.92
C SER A 55 13.63 -8.34 2.47
N SER A 56 13.89 -7.44 1.52
CA SER A 56 14.05 -7.80 0.11
C SER A 56 15.33 -8.60 -0.13
N GLU A 57 15.24 -9.92 0.08
CA GLU A 57 16.29 -10.87 -0.28
C GLU A 57 16.25 -11.09 -1.80
N THR A 58 17.09 -10.38 -2.53
CA THR A 58 17.16 -10.40 -4.01
C THR A 58 17.70 -11.70 -4.59
N GLY A 59 17.99 -12.71 -3.77
CA GLY A 59 18.78 -13.88 -4.14
C GLY A 59 18.01 -15.08 -4.70
N HIS A 60 16.71 -15.23 -4.40
CA HIS A 60 15.99 -16.47 -4.74
C HIS A 60 14.48 -16.26 -4.95
N LEU A 61 14.11 -15.63 -6.06
CA LEU A 61 12.71 -15.59 -6.52
C LEU A 61 12.43 -16.84 -7.35
N SER A 62 11.50 -17.67 -6.90
CA SER A 62 10.96 -18.80 -7.68
C SER A 62 9.51 -18.53 -8.07
N VAL A 63 9.09 -19.08 -9.21
CA VAL A 63 7.69 -19.02 -9.64
C VAL A 63 6.88 -19.95 -8.72
N VAL A 64 5.88 -19.39 -8.05
CA VAL A 64 4.93 -20.13 -7.24
C VAL A 64 3.56 -20.03 -7.90
N ASP A 65 2.91 -21.17 -8.12
CA ASP A 65 1.52 -21.21 -8.58
C ASP A 65 0.57 -20.94 -7.41
N ILE A 66 -0.21 -19.86 -7.52
CA ILE A 66 -1.17 -19.43 -6.49
C ILE A 66 -2.29 -20.46 -6.25
N THR A 67 -2.63 -21.29 -7.24
CA THR A 67 -3.68 -22.30 -7.10
C THR A 67 -3.21 -23.53 -6.31
N SER A 68 -1.90 -23.74 -6.25
CA SER A 68 -1.25 -24.81 -5.50
C SER A 68 -0.94 -24.44 -4.05
N ILE A 69 -1.20 -23.19 -3.64
CA ILE A 69 -0.99 -22.72 -2.27
C ILE A 69 -2.19 -23.20 -1.42
N ASN A 70 -1.95 -24.27 -0.68
CA ASN A 70 -2.88 -25.02 0.19
C ASN A 70 -4.14 -24.24 0.61
N THR A 71 -5.28 -24.56 -0.03
CA THR A 71 -6.60 -24.18 0.49
C THR A 71 -6.76 -24.79 1.87
N VAL A 72 -7.02 -23.96 2.88
CA VAL A 72 -7.42 -24.40 4.22
C VAL A 72 -8.56 -25.41 4.07
N LYS A 73 -8.36 -26.66 4.50
CA LYS A 73 -9.40 -27.69 4.48
C LYS A 73 -10.60 -27.21 5.32
N PRO A 74 -11.83 -27.24 4.81
CA PRO A 74 -13.03 -26.88 5.58
C PRO A 74 -13.48 -27.93 6.61
N ASP A 75 -12.66 -28.92 6.95
CA ASP A 75 -13.11 -30.10 7.70
C ASP A 75 -12.81 -30.01 9.21
N THR A 76 -13.34 -28.99 9.88
CA THR A 76 -13.57 -29.03 11.34
C THR A 76 -14.82 -28.22 11.74
N ILE A 77 -15.95 -28.49 11.10
CA ILE A 77 -17.25 -28.34 11.78
C ILE A 77 -17.76 -29.76 11.94
N GLY A 78 -17.23 -30.43 12.96
CA GLY A 78 -17.85 -31.61 13.52
C GLY A 78 -19.20 -31.20 14.11
N ILE A 79 -20.21 -32.01 13.80
CA ILE A 79 -21.40 -32.26 14.62
C ILE A 79 -21.21 -32.02 16.13
#